data_AF-A0A1W9VPS3-F1
#
_entry.id   AF-A0A1W9VPS3-F1
#
_cell.length_a   1.000
_cell.length_b   1.000
_cell.length_c   1.000
_cell.angle_alpha   90.00
_cell.angle_beta   90.00
_cell.angle_gamma   90.00
#
_symmetry.space_group_name_H-M   'P 1'
#
loop_
_entity.id
_entity.type
_entity.pdbx_description
1 polymer ?
#
loop_
_entity_poly.entity_id
_entity_poly.type
_entity_poly.pdbx_seq_one_letter_code
_entity_poly.pdbx_strand_id
1 'polypeptide(L)'
;MEKKLLELYKDLVTAQSPSGFEYAGQKVFYDFAKERADRMVVDINGNVTAIMDGKSDFSVMIAGHGDEIGFMVNYIDSDGYVYVKVLGGLDVTLLPGLRLSIMHEGEVVRAIIGKKAAHMVEAGDKGATKIEALWLDIGAKDKEDAEKRVAIGDPVTFTPGFEMLTDDIVVSKAADNKTGVFVAALVQYYLAQEEEKILPTIYSVSTVCEESNGKGAYTVAETLKPTIGIAVDVTFATDHPGVDKKKWGEVKIGGGPVILTLSLN
;
A
#
# COMPACT_ATOMS: atom_id res chain seq x y z
N MET A 1 -7.55 -11.51 -17.95
CA MET A 1 -6.92 -12.06 -16.72
C MET A 1 -7.80 -13.16 -16.17
N GLU A 2 -7.22 -14.26 -15.65
CA GLU A 2 -8.00 -15.30 -14.96
C GLU A 2 -8.79 -14.70 -13.79
N LYS A 3 -10.05 -15.15 -13.58
CA LYS A 3 -10.91 -14.62 -12.52
C LYS A 3 -10.25 -14.68 -11.14
N LYS A 4 -9.53 -15.76 -10.84
CA LYS A 4 -8.80 -15.93 -9.56
C LYS A 4 -7.75 -14.84 -9.34
N LEU A 5 -7.03 -14.45 -10.40
CA LEU A 5 -5.97 -13.43 -10.31
C LEU A 5 -6.55 -12.02 -10.17
N LEU A 6 -7.69 -11.75 -10.82
CA LEU A 6 -8.42 -10.49 -10.62
C LEU A 6 -8.92 -10.35 -9.18
N GLU A 7 -9.50 -11.41 -8.62
CA GLU A 7 -9.93 -11.39 -7.21
C GLU A 7 -8.74 -11.24 -6.26
N LEU A 8 -7.60 -11.92 -6.51
CA LEU A 8 -6.37 -11.70 -5.73
C LEU A 8 -5.97 -10.22 -5.73
N TYR A 9 -5.90 -9.60 -6.91
CA TYR A 9 -5.49 -8.20 -7.00
C TYR A 9 -6.46 -7.29 -6.26
N LYS A 10 -7.77 -7.52 -6.41
CA LYS A 10 -8.82 -6.81 -5.69
C LYS A 10 -8.69 -6.99 -4.17
N ASP A 11 -8.47 -8.19 -3.68
CA ASP A 11 -8.29 -8.47 -2.25
C ASP A 11 -7.03 -7.76 -1.71
N LEU A 12 -5.94 -7.72 -2.48
CA LEU A 12 -4.71 -7.02 -2.10
C LEU A 12 -4.92 -5.51 -1.97
N VAL A 13 -5.51 -4.85 -2.98
CA VAL A 13 -5.69 -3.39 -2.98
C VAL A 13 -6.79 -2.91 -2.02
N THR A 14 -7.75 -3.78 -1.70
CA THR A 14 -8.82 -3.46 -0.74
C THR A 14 -8.48 -3.81 0.70
N ALA A 15 -7.52 -4.69 0.95
CA ALA A 15 -6.96 -4.90 2.28
C ALA A 15 -6.41 -3.59 2.83
N GLN A 16 -6.74 -3.28 4.09
CA GLN A 16 -6.30 -2.07 4.78
C GLN A 16 -5.03 -2.39 5.56
N SER A 17 -3.90 -1.84 5.13
CA SER A 17 -2.59 -2.26 5.62
C SER A 17 -1.60 -1.10 5.62
N PRO A 18 -1.86 0.01 6.34
CA PRO A 18 -0.92 1.12 6.35
C PRO A 18 0.40 0.70 7.01
N SER A 19 1.48 1.43 6.76
CA SER A 19 2.81 1.09 7.30
C SER A 19 2.77 0.89 8.83
N GLY A 20 3.30 -0.25 9.27
CA GLY A 20 3.27 -0.73 10.66
C GLY A 20 2.05 -1.55 11.06
N PHE A 21 1.03 -1.67 10.19
CA PHE A 21 -0.21 -2.41 10.42
C PHE A 21 -0.56 -3.34 9.25
N GLU A 22 0.45 -3.98 8.66
CA GLU A 22 0.34 -4.63 7.35
C GLU A 22 -0.40 -5.97 7.36
N TYR A 23 -0.77 -6.50 8.54
CA TYR A 23 -1.27 -7.87 8.72
C TYR A 23 -2.36 -8.27 7.73
N ALA A 24 -3.37 -7.41 7.50
CA ALA A 24 -4.48 -7.74 6.60
C ALA A 24 -3.98 -7.95 5.16
N GLY A 25 -3.08 -7.09 4.68
CA GLY A 25 -2.46 -7.22 3.35
C GLY A 25 -1.54 -8.43 3.25
N GLN A 26 -0.72 -8.65 4.29
CA GLN A 26 0.19 -9.79 4.37
C GLN A 26 -0.56 -11.13 4.38
N LYS A 27 -1.72 -11.17 5.04
CA LYS A 27 -2.58 -12.36 5.07
C LYS A 27 -3.11 -12.72 3.69
N VAL A 28 -3.52 -11.74 2.88
CA VAL A 28 -3.99 -11.98 1.50
C VAL A 28 -2.88 -12.62 0.66
N PHE A 29 -1.67 -12.05 0.70
CA PHE A 29 -0.51 -12.62 -0.01
C PHE A 29 -0.17 -14.02 0.51
N TYR A 30 -0.09 -14.20 1.83
CA TYR A 30 0.21 -15.49 2.46
C TYR A 30 -0.78 -16.58 2.02
N ASP A 31 -2.08 -16.29 2.09
CA ASP A 31 -3.13 -17.27 1.79
C ASP A 31 -3.12 -17.70 0.33
N PHE A 32 -2.75 -16.81 -0.59
CA PHE A 32 -2.60 -17.16 -2.00
C PHE A 32 -1.29 -17.92 -2.27
N ALA A 33 -0.17 -17.42 -1.78
CA ALA A 33 1.15 -17.94 -2.10
C ALA A 33 1.43 -19.33 -1.48
N LYS A 34 0.89 -19.61 -0.28
CA LYS A 34 1.09 -20.89 0.42
C LYS A 34 0.60 -22.11 -0.37
N GLU A 35 -0.32 -21.94 -1.33
CA GLU A 35 -0.83 -23.06 -2.15
C GLU A 35 0.25 -23.66 -3.06
N ARG A 36 1.27 -22.87 -3.39
CA ARG A 36 2.28 -23.20 -4.42
C ARG A 36 3.72 -22.99 -3.96
N ALA A 37 3.92 -22.48 -2.75
CA ALA A 37 5.23 -22.37 -2.14
C ALA A 37 5.67 -23.69 -1.50
N ASP A 38 6.96 -24.02 -1.58
CA ASP A 38 7.54 -25.10 -0.80
C ASP A 38 7.60 -24.73 0.68
N ARG A 39 7.86 -23.44 0.97
CA ARG A 39 7.98 -22.91 2.33
C ARG A 39 7.43 -21.48 2.41
N MET A 40 6.80 -21.18 3.54
CA MET A 40 6.40 -19.83 3.91
C MET A 40 7.23 -19.37 5.11
N VAL A 41 7.73 -18.13 5.06
CA VAL A 41 8.44 -17.49 6.17
C VAL A 41 7.77 -16.16 6.47
N VAL A 42 7.47 -15.92 7.74
CA VAL A 42 7.04 -14.62 8.25
C VAL A 42 8.09 -14.18 9.25
N ASP A 43 8.76 -13.06 9.00
CA ASP A 43 9.79 -12.57 9.90
C ASP A 43 9.21 -11.73 11.06
N ILE A 44 10.07 -11.35 12.01
CA ILE A 44 9.66 -10.59 13.21
C ILE A 44 9.13 -9.19 12.88
N ASN A 45 9.50 -8.62 11.72
CA ASN A 45 9.02 -7.32 11.28
C ASN A 45 7.66 -7.44 10.55
N GLY A 46 7.28 -8.66 10.14
CA GLY A 46 6.03 -8.93 9.44
C GLY A 46 6.17 -9.08 7.93
N ASN A 47 7.40 -9.11 7.38
CA ASN A 47 7.58 -9.45 5.96
C ASN A 47 7.13 -10.89 5.73
N VAL A 48 6.41 -11.14 4.63
CA VAL A 48 6.00 -12.50 4.23
C VAL A 48 6.78 -12.91 2.99
N THR A 49 7.45 -14.05 3.07
CA THR A 49 8.22 -14.66 1.98
C THR A 49 7.63 -16.01 1.63
N ALA A 50 7.29 -16.17 0.35
CA ALA A 50 6.95 -17.45 -0.25
C ALA A 50 8.18 -17.98 -1.02
N ILE A 51 8.63 -19.18 -0.67
CA ILE A 51 9.86 -19.77 -1.19
C ILE A 51 9.49 -20.92 -2.13
N MET A 52 10.04 -20.89 -3.35
CA MET A 52 10.07 -22.01 -4.28
C MET A 52 11.52 -22.45 -4.46
N ASP A 53 11.83 -23.67 -4.02
CA ASP A 53 13.19 -24.18 -4.01
C ASP A 53 13.66 -24.49 -5.43
N GLY A 54 14.87 -24.06 -5.79
CA GLY A 54 15.50 -24.33 -7.06
C GLY A 54 16.28 -25.65 -7.09
N LYS A 55 17.03 -25.86 -8.17
CA LYS A 55 18.03 -26.94 -8.33
C LYS A 55 19.48 -26.47 -8.11
N SER A 56 19.69 -25.16 -7.98
CA SER A 56 21.03 -24.56 -7.86
C SER A 56 21.12 -23.62 -6.65
N ASP A 57 22.34 -23.23 -6.30
CA ASP A 57 22.60 -22.23 -5.25
C ASP A 57 22.26 -20.79 -5.69
N PHE A 58 21.89 -20.60 -6.96
CA PHE A 58 21.45 -19.30 -7.47
C PHE A 58 20.06 -18.97 -6.94
N SER A 59 19.86 -17.75 -6.48
CA SER A 59 18.56 -17.31 -5.95
C SER A 59 18.15 -15.93 -6.42
N VAL A 60 16.84 -15.75 -6.63
CA VAL A 60 16.24 -14.49 -7.06
C VAL A 60 15.17 -14.10 -6.07
N MET A 61 15.27 -12.89 -5.52
CA MET A 61 14.23 -12.27 -4.72
C MET A 61 13.42 -11.31 -5.59
N ILE A 62 12.10 -11.44 -5.56
CA ILE A 62 11.15 -10.57 -6.23
C ILE A 62 10.26 -9.97 -5.14
N ALA A 63 10.35 -8.66 -4.97
CA ALA A 63 9.73 -7.99 -3.83
C ALA A 63 8.82 -6.84 -4.29
N GLY A 64 7.60 -6.83 -3.76
CA GLY A 64 6.78 -5.62 -3.65
C GLY A 64 6.59 -5.25 -2.18
N HIS A 65 6.06 -4.06 -1.91
CA HIS A 65 5.72 -3.66 -0.54
C HIS A 65 4.23 -3.81 -0.28
N GLY A 66 3.94 -4.39 0.89
CA GLY A 66 2.60 -4.73 1.34
C GLY A 66 1.98 -3.63 2.20
N ASP A 67 2.71 -2.58 2.53
CA ASP A 67 2.14 -1.40 3.18
C ASP A 67 1.46 -0.46 2.18
N GLU A 68 0.78 0.56 2.72
CA GLU A 68 0.22 1.67 1.95
C GLU A 68 0.36 2.95 2.79
N ILE A 69 0.34 4.11 2.13
CA ILE A 69 0.19 5.38 2.83
C ILE A 69 -1.13 5.45 3.61
N GLY A 70 -1.13 6.20 4.70
CA GLY A 70 -2.31 6.36 5.52
C GLY A 70 -2.13 7.40 6.60
N PHE A 71 -2.82 7.18 7.72
CA PHE A 71 -2.76 8.06 8.88
C PHE A 71 -2.83 7.26 10.17
N MET A 72 -2.53 7.92 11.28
CA MET A 72 -2.68 7.39 12.62
C MET A 72 -3.43 8.39 13.48
N VAL A 73 -4.42 7.93 14.24
CA VAL A 73 -5.13 8.76 15.20
C VAL A 73 -4.16 9.29 16.25
N ASN A 74 -4.11 10.61 16.39
CA ASN A 74 -3.17 11.31 17.27
C ASN A 74 -3.88 12.04 18.43
N TYR A 75 -5.09 12.54 18.19
CA TYR A 75 -5.83 13.31 19.20
C TYR A 75 -7.34 13.25 18.94
N ILE A 76 -8.13 13.32 20.02
CA ILE A 76 -9.58 13.42 19.99
C ILE A 76 -9.96 14.64 20.84
N ASP A 77 -10.66 15.59 20.23
CA ASP A 77 -11.07 16.83 20.90
C ASP A 77 -12.33 16.65 21.75
N SER A 78 -12.77 17.72 22.42
CA SER A 78 -13.95 17.71 23.29
C SER A 78 -15.25 17.44 22.54
N ASP A 79 -15.30 17.80 21.26
CA ASP A 79 -16.50 17.76 20.42
C ASP A 79 -16.59 16.41 19.65
N GLY A 80 -15.61 15.53 19.82
CA GLY A 80 -15.58 14.18 19.23
C GLY A 80 -14.93 14.13 17.85
N TYR A 81 -14.27 15.20 17.40
CA TYR A 81 -13.49 15.19 16.17
C TYR A 81 -12.12 14.54 16.38
N VAL A 82 -11.70 13.78 15.38
CA VAL A 82 -10.50 12.96 15.44
C VAL A 82 -9.40 13.57 14.57
N TYR A 83 -8.23 13.77 15.14
CA TYR A 83 -7.08 14.37 14.47
C TYR A 83 -6.01 13.32 14.24
N VAL A 84 -5.33 13.41 13.10
CA VAL A 84 -4.42 12.36 12.64
C VAL A 84 -3.02 12.89 12.30
N LYS A 85 -2.04 12.00 12.35
CA LYS A 85 -0.72 12.19 11.75
C LYS A 85 -0.62 11.35 10.48
N VAL A 86 0.13 11.86 9.52
CA VAL A 86 0.38 11.19 8.24
C VAL A 86 1.35 10.02 8.43
N LEU A 87 1.05 8.90 7.78
CA LEU A 87 1.98 7.78 7.55
C LEU A 87 2.31 7.74 6.06
N GLY A 88 3.56 8.03 5.69
CA GLY A 88 4.04 8.08 4.31
C GLY A 88 3.96 9.46 3.64
N GLY A 89 4.15 9.51 2.32
CA GLY A 89 4.19 10.74 1.54
C GLY A 89 2.86 11.09 0.89
N LEU A 90 2.14 12.09 1.40
CA LEU A 90 0.85 12.51 0.82
C LEU A 90 0.72 14.02 0.63
N ASP A 91 -0.02 14.40 -0.42
CA ASP A 91 -0.44 15.78 -0.63
C ASP A 91 -1.72 16.07 0.17
N VAL A 92 -1.54 16.80 1.28
CA VAL A 92 -2.60 17.19 2.22
C VAL A 92 -3.71 18.01 1.53
N THR A 93 -3.41 18.68 0.41
CA THR A 93 -4.38 19.54 -0.28
C THR A 93 -5.51 18.75 -0.96
N LEU A 94 -5.26 17.47 -1.28
CA LEU A 94 -6.21 16.58 -1.94
C LEU A 94 -7.16 15.86 -0.99
N LEU A 95 -6.90 15.93 0.32
CA LEU A 95 -7.63 15.17 1.32
C LEU A 95 -9.09 15.61 1.55
N PRO A 96 -9.40 16.92 1.69
CA PRO A 96 -10.72 17.36 2.17
C PRO A 96 -11.89 16.78 1.36
N GLY A 97 -12.87 16.19 2.05
CA GLY A 97 -14.05 15.56 1.45
C GLY A 97 -13.90 14.07 1.10
N LEU A 98 -12.71 13.49 1.27
CA LEU A 98 -12.51 12.05 1.09
C LEU A 98 -13.09 11.24 2.25
N ARG A 99 -13.42 9.97 1.95
CA ARG A 99 -13.89 9.00 2.93
C ARG A 99 -12.72 8.17 3.42
N LEU A 100 -12.54 8.09 4.73
CA LEU A 100 -11.51 7.30 5.38
C LEU A 100 -12.12 6.16 6.20
N SER A 101 -11.28 5.23 6.60
CA SER A 101 -11.63 4.06 7.40
C SER A 101 -10.61 3.92 8.50
N ILE A 102 -11.07 4.01 9.75
CA ILE A 102 -10.27 3.85 10.96
C ILE A 102 -10.45 2.39 11.41
N MET A 103 -9.35 1.66 11.59
CA MET A 103 -9.40 0.28 12.06
C MET A 103 -9.24 0.29 13.58
N HIS A 104 -10.26 -0.16 14.29
CA HIS A 104 -10.32 -0.15 15.75
C HIS A 104 -10.79 -1.51 16.27
N GLU A 105 -9.98 -2.20 17.07
CA GLU A 105 -10.32 -3.49 17.69
C GLU A 105 -10.89 -4.56 16.73
N GLY A 106 -10.46 -4.54 15.46
CA GLY A 106 -10.92 -5.47 14.42
C GLY A 106 -12.16 -5.01 13.65
N GLU A 107 -12.75 -3.88 14.01
CA GLU A 107 -13.87 -3.24 13.33
C GLU A 107 -13.41 -2.04 12.50
N VAL A 108 -14.26 -1.60 11.56
CA VAL A 108 -13.99 -0.43 10.70
C VAL A 108 -14.95 0.70 11.01
N VAL A 109 -14.42 1.82 11.50
CA VAL A 109 -15.16 3.07 11.70
C VAL A 109 -14.99 3.97 10.49
N ARG A 110 -16.11 4.35 9.85
CA ARG A 110 -16.10 5.28 8.73
C ARG A 110 -15.90 6.71 9.21
N ALA A 111 -15.08 7.45 8.46
CA ALA A 111 -14.77 8.83 8.73
C ALA A 111 -14.83 9.66 7.44
N ILE A 112 -15.09 10.96 7.58
CA ILE A 112 -14.96 11.94 6.49
C ILE A 112 -13.95 12.98 6.92
N ILE A 113 -12.96 13.28 6.07
CA ILE A 113 -11.99 14.31 6.38
C ILE A 113 -12.55 15.71 6.06
N GLY A 114 -12.68 16.52 7.10
CA GLY A 114 -13.17 17.88 7.07
C GLY A 114 -12.05 18.92 7.04
N LYS A 115 -12.41 20.11 6.55
CA LYS A 115 -11.62 21.33 6.69
C LYS A 115 -12.54 22.51 6.96
N LYS A 116 -12.00 23.59 7.53
CA LYS A 116 -12.73 24.84 7.70
C LYS A 116 -13.19 25.36 6.32
N ALA A 117 -14.46 25.76 6.23
CA ALA A 117 -15.03 26.22 4.97
C ALA A 117 -14.31 27.47 4.45
N ALA A 118 -14.04 27.54 3.14
CA ALA A 118 -13.22 28.59 2.55
C ALA A 118 -13.75 30.02 2.80
N HIS A 119 -15.07 30.19 2.87
CA HIS A 119 -15.71 31.48 3.19
C HIS A 119 -15.61 31.87 4.67
N MET A 120 -15.16 30.97 5.53
CA MET A 120 -14.88 31.20 6.96
C MET A 120 -13.37 31.32 7.25
N VAL A 121 -12.52 31.23 6.23
CA VAL A 121 -11.08 31.44 6.35
C VAL A 121 -10.80 32.94 6.22
N GLU A 122 -10.11 33.50 7.21
CA GLU A 122 -9.77 34.92 7.21
C GLU A 122 -8.77 35.24 6.08
N ALA A 123 -8.83 36.47 5.55
CA ALA A 123 -8.12 36.84 4.32
C ALA A 123 -6.58 36.70 4.39
N GLY A 124 -6.00 36.63 5.61
CA GLY A 124 -4.56 36.45 5.85
C GLY A 124 -4.11 35.00 6.05
N ASP A 125 -5.03 34.05 6.21
CA ASP A 125 -4.73 32.64 6.56
C ASP A 125 -4.83 31.71 5.33
N LYS A 126 -4.38 32.20 4.17
CA LYS A 126 -4.42 31.49 2.89
C LYS A 126 -3.15 30.66 2.62
N GLY A 127 -2.50 30.19 3.67
CA GLY A 127 -1.34 29.30 3.56
C GLY A 127 -1.72 27.94 2.97
N ALA A 128 -0.71 27.13 2.64
CA ALA A 128 -0.95 25.73 2.27
C ALA A 128 -1.66 24.99 3.42
N THR A 129 -2.71 24.24 3.08
CA THR A 129 -3.44 23.41 4.05
C THR A 129 -2.48 22.46 4.75
N LYS A 130 -2.45 22.49 6.08
CA LYS A 130 -1.66 21.57 6.91
C LYS A 130 -2.55 20.48 7.49
N ILE A 131 -1.97 19.32 7.80
CA ILE A 131 -2.73 18.19 8.34
C ILE A 131 -3.38 18.54 9.69
N GLU A 132 -2.74 19.40 10.49
CA GLU A 132 -3.26 19.87 11.77
C GLU A 132 -4.54 20.71 11.65
N ALA A 133 -4.82 21.27 10.46
CA ALA A 133 -6.04 22.03 10.18
C ALA A 133 -7.19 21.14 9.67
N LEU A 134 -6.94 19.84 9.51
CA LEU A 134 -7.91 18.85 9.08
C LEU A 134 -8.33 17.97 10.26
N TRP A 135 -9.56 17.49 10.21
CA TRP A 135 -10.13 16.58 11.20
C TRP A 135 -10.93 15.49 10.52
N LEU A 136 -11.12 14.38 11.21
CA LEU A 136 -11.99 13.30 10.80
C LEU A 136 -13.28 13.39 11.59
N ASP A 137 -14.39 13.46 10.86
CA ASP A 137 -15.73 13.38 11.41
C ASP A 137 -16.21 11.92 11.34
N ILE A 138 -16.47 11.33 12.51
CA ILE A 138 -17.04 9.98 12.67
C ILE A 138 -18.51 10.02 13.12
N GLY A 139 -19.12 11.20 13.21
CA GLY A 139 -20.47 11.43 13.71
C GLY A 139 -20.61 11.23 15.23
N ALA A 140 -19.53 11.45 15.99
CA ALA A 140 -19.57 11.40 17.45
C ALA A 140 -20.25 12.66 18.02
N LYS A 141 -20.87 12.52 19.19
CA LYS A 141 -21.53 13.65 19.88
C LYS A 141 -20.57 14.49 20.72
N ASP A 142 -19.54 13.84 21.24
CA ASP A 142 -18.53 14.40 22.13
C ASP A 142 -17.33 13.44 22.17
N LYS A 143 -16.32 13.82 22.96
CA LYS A 143 -15.12 13.01 23.18
C LYS A 143 -15.41 11.60 23.69
N GLU A 144 -16.33 11.46 24.66
CA GLU A 144 -16.59 10.16 25.30
C GLU A 144 -17.27 9.19 24.32
N ASP A 145 -18.13 9.70 23.44
CA ASP A 145 -18.75 8.92 22.35
C ASP A 145 -17.72 8.53 21.28
N ALA A 146 -16.74 9.39 20.98
CA ALA A 146 -15.66 9.09 20.05
C ALA A 146 -14.70 8.02 20.62
N GLU A 147 -14.28 8.15 21.88
CA GLU A 147 -13.36 7.22 22.55
C GLU A 147 -13.93 5.79 22.72
N LYS A 148 -15.25 5.61 22.56
CA LYS A 148 -15.91 4.28 22.51
C LYS A 148 -15.73 3.57 21.15
N ARG A 149 -15.29 4.29 20.13
CA ARG A 149 -15.27 3.82 18.73
C ARG A 149 -13.88 3.87 18.12
N VAL A 150 -13.00 4.72 18.63
CA VAL A 150 -11.64 4.90 18.15
C VAL A 150 -10.72 5.25 19.33
N ALA A 151 -9.42 4.97 19.18
CA ALA A 151 -8.38 5.26 20.15
C ALA A 151 -7.18 5.95 19.49
N ILE A 152 -6.40 6.68 20.30
CA ILE A 152 -5.09 7.20 19.87
C ILE A 152 -4.20 6.01 19.51
N GLY A 153 -3.57 6.07 18.34
CA GLY A 153 -2.77 4.99 17.77
C GLY A 153 -3.50 4.16 16.72
N ASP A 154 -4.82 4.29 16.59
CA ASP A 154 -5.55 3.54 15.57
C ASP A 154 -5.09 3.93 14.15
N PRO A 155 -4.82 2.95 13.29
CA PRO A 155 -4.46 3.20 11.91
C PRO A 155 -5.68 3.59 11.08
N VAL A 156 -5.43 4.43 10.08
CA VAL A 156 -6.45 4.98 9.18
C VAL A 156 -5.99 4.85 7.74
N THR A 157 -6.85 4.36 6.86
CA THR A 157 -6.62 4.32 5.41
C THR A 157 -7.71 5.09 4.67
N PHE A 158 -7.47 5.34 3.39
CA PHE A 158 -8.57 5.65 2.48
C PHE A 158 -9.60 4.51 2.49
N THR A 159 -10.88 4.86 2.32
CA THR A 159 -11.93 3.85 2.20
C THR A 159 -11.62 2.95 1.00
N PRO A 160 -11.56 1.61 1.18
CA PRO A 160 -11.30 0.68 0.08
C PRO A 160 -12.27 0.86 -1.09
N GLY A 161 -11.73 0.82 -2.30
CA GLY A 161 -12.47 0.89 -3.55
C GLY A 161 -11.73 0.14 -4.65
N PHE A 162 -12.48 -0.54 -5.50
CA PHE A 162 -11.99 -1.22 -6.69
C PHE A 162 -13.00 -1.01 -7.81
N GLU A 163 -12.57 -0.41 -8.91
CA GLU A 163 -13.41 -0.15 -10.06
C GLU A 163 -12.66 -0.47 -11.35
N MET A 164 -13.34 -1.15 -12.28
CA MET A 164 -12.91 -1.25 -13.66
C MET A 164 -13.38 0.01 -14.38
N LEU A 165 -12.47 0.93 -14.68
CA LEU A 165 -12.78 2.14 -15.45
C LEU A 165 -12.99 1.82 -16.94
N THR A 166 -12.25 0.83 -17.43
CA THR A 166 -12.40 0.19 -18.74
C THR A 166 -12.15 -1.32 -18.56
N ASP A 167 -12.16 -2.09 -19.65
CA ASP A 167 -11.85 -3.53 -19.60
C ASP A 167 -10.42 -3.83 -19.13
N ASP A 168 -9.52 -2.85 -19.23
CA ASP A 168 -8.07 -2.95 -18.97
C ASP A 168 -7.51 -1.95 -17.95
N ILE A 169 -8.31 -0.96 -17.50
CA ILE A 169 -7.89 0.05 -16.52
C ILE A 169 -8.65 -0.15 -15.21
N VAL A 170 -7.89 -0.33 -14.13
CA VAL A 170 -8.38 -0.40 -12.77
C VAL A 170 -8.11 0.91 -12.03
N VAL A 171 -9.09 1.34 -11.24
CA VAL A 171 -8.93 2.39 -10.23
C VAL A 171 -9.09 1.76 -8.85
N SER A 172 -8.08 1.95 -8.00
CA SER A 172 -8.10 1.50 -6.61
C SER A 172 -7.20 2.37 -5.75
N LYS A 173 -7.38 2.27 -4.42
CA LYS A 173 -6.33 2.69 -3.48
C LYS A 173 -5.14 1.70 -3.55
N ALA A 174 -4.01 2.09 -2.97
CA ALA A 174 -2.88 1.19 -2.69
C ALA A 174 -2.35 0.39 -3.89
N ALA A 175 -2.55 0.86 -5.13
CA ALA A 175 -1.88 0.25 -6.28
C ALA A 175 -0.36 0.28 -6.07
N ASP A 176 0.12 1.38 -5.49
CA ASP A 176 1.38 1.50 -4.76
C ASP A 176 1.26 0.83 -3.37
N ASN A 177 1.92 -0.30 -3.10
CA ASN A 177 2.57 -1.21 -4.08
C ASN A 177 2.01 -2.64 -3.99
N LYS A 178 0.70 -2.73 -3.76
CA LYS A 178 -0.03 -4.00 -3.91
C LYS A 178 0.13 -4.60 -5.30
N THR A 179 0.42 -3.78 -6.30
CA THR A 179 0.78 -4.23 -7.65
C THR A 179 2.08 -5.04 -7.65
N GLY A 180 3.13 -4.58 -6.97
CA GLY A 180 4.39 -5.32 -6.85
C GLY A 180 4.23 -6.63 -6.09
N VAL A 181 3.45 -6.62 -5.00
CA VAL A 181 3.11 -7.85 -4.25
C VAL A 181 2.33 -8.83 -5.13
N PHE A 182 1.38 -8.33 -5.91
CA PHE A 182 0.63 -9.12 -6.88
C PHE A 182 1.57 -9.74 -7.93
N VAL A 183 2.48 -8.97 -8.51
CA VAL A 183 3.48 -9.49 -9.48
C VAL A 183 4.38 -10.55 -8.84
N ALA A 184 4.87 -10.33 -7.62
CA ALA A 184 5.66 -11.33 -6.90
C ALA A 184 4.89 -12.65 -6.69
N ALA A 185 3.60 -12.56 -6.37
CA ALA A 185 2.72 -13.73 -6.28
C ALA A 185 2.49 -14.41 -7.64
N LEU A 186 2.32 -13.62 -8.72
CA LEU A 186 2.13 -14.15 -10.07
C LEU A 186 3.34 -14.93 -10.57
N VAL A 187 4.55 -14.46 -10.31
CA VAL A 187 5.77 -15.18 -10.71
C VAL A 187 5.77 -16.58 -10.10
N GLN A 188 5.48 -16.70 -8.82
CA GLN A 188 5.36 -18.02 -8.18
C GLN A 188 4.20 -18.84 -8.76
N TYR A 189 3.03 -18.22 -8.99
CA TYR A 189 1.86 -18.88 -9.56
C TYR A 189 2.13 -19.50 -10.93
N TYR A 190 2.84 -18.79 -11.80
CA TYR A 190 3.17 -19.28 -13.15
C TYR A 190 4.31 -20.30 -13.11
N LEU A 191 5.38 -20.06 -12.34
CA LEU A 191 6.49 -21.02 -12.25
C LEU A 191 6.06 -22.36 -11.64
N ALA A 192 5.05 -22.38 -10.77
CA ALA A 192 4.51 -23.61 -10.20
C ALA A 192 3.73 -24.48 -11.20
N GLN A 193 3.49 -24.00 -12.42
CA GLN A 193 2.82 -24.73 -13.49
C GLN A 193 3.81 -25.38 -14.45
N GLU A 194 5.10 -25.03 -14.35
CA GLU A 194 6.15 -25.65 -15.16
C GLU A 194 6.36 -27.11 -14.73
N GLU A 195 6.50 -28.01 -15.70
CA GLU A 195 6.74 -29.44 -15.43
C GLU A 195 8.15 -29.67 -14.87
N GLU A 196 9.12 -28.88 -15.34
CA GLU A 196 10.48 -28.95 -14.86
C GLU A 196 10.69 -28.01 -13.67
N LYS A 197 11.26 -28.56 -12.59
CA LYS A 197 11.71 -27.75 -11.48
C LYS A 197 12.74 -26.71 -11.95
N ILE A 198 12.47 -25.45 -11.61
CA ILE A 198 13.28 -24.29 -11.93
C ILE A 198 14.72 -24.38 -11.41
N LEU A 199 15.64 -23.69 -12.09
CA LEU A 199 17.04 -23.63 -11.68
C LEU A 199 17.25 -22.77 -10.42
N PRO A 200 16.80 -21.50 -10.37
CA PRO A 200 17.01 -20.66 -9.19
C PRO A 200 16.00 -20.96 -8.10
N THR A 201 16.39 -20.77 -6.84
CA THR A 201 15.42 -20.59 -5.75
C THR A 201 14.77 -19.22 -5.89
N ILE A 202 13.44 -19.18 -5.86
CA ILE A 202 12.66 -17.94 -5.96
C ILE A 202 12.11 -17.56 -4.59
N TYR A 203 12.39 -16.33 -4.19
CA TYR A 203 11.82 -15.69 -3.02
C TYR A 203 10.82 -14.63 -3.49
N SER A 204 9.52 -14.95 -3.45
CA SER A 204 8.47 -13.96 -3.66
C SER A 204 8.15 -13.30 -2.32
N VAL A 205 8.34 -11.99 -2.22
CA VAL A 205 8.31 -11.27 -0.95
C VAL A 205 7.27 -10.14 -0.98
N SER A 206 6.45 -10.11 0.06
CA SER A 206 5.63 -8.96 0.43
C SER A 206 6.29 -8.27 1.62
N THR A 207 6.96 -7.15 1.35
CA THR A 207 7.72 -6.40 2.36
C THR A 207 6.84 -5.48 3.20
N VAL A 208 7.36 -4.94 4.30
CA VAL A 208 6.66 -4.00 5.18
C VAL A 208 7.39 -2.66 5.29
N CYS A 209 6.65 -1.63 5.72
CA CYS A 209 7.18 -0.31 6.07
C CYS A 209 8.01 0.41 4.98
N GLU A 210 7.78 0.16 3.69
CA GLU A 210 8.49 0.85 2.61
C GLU A 210 8.24 2.36 2.68
N GLU A 211 6.95 2.73 2.72
CA GLU A 211 6.45 4.11 2.65
C GLU A 211 6.89 4.97 3.85
N SER A 212 7.35 4.33 4.92
CA SER A 212 7.81 5.00 6.13
C SER A 212 9.32 5.06 6.26
N ASN A 213 10.03 3.96 5.98
CA ASN A 213 11.48 3.89 6.25
C ASN A 213 12.24 2.88 5.38
N GLY A 214 11.59 2.12 4.51
CA GLY A 214 12.26 1.15 3.62
C GLY A 214 12.89 -0.07 4.30
N LYS A 215 12.75 -0.24 5.63
CA LYS A 215 13.54 -1.24 6.38
C LYS A 215 13.05 -2.67 6.22
N GLY A 216 11.78 -2.90 5.85
CA GLY A 216 11.28 -4.26 5.62
C GLY A 216 12.13 -4.98 4.57
N ALA A 217 12.32 -4.35 3.41
CA ALA A 217 13.15 -4.86 2.32
C ALA A 217 14.61 -5.09 2.74
N TYR A 218 15.19 -4.20 3.54
CA TYR A 218 16.55 -4.38 4.07
C TYR A 218 16.67 -5.66 4.92
N THR A 219 15.74 -5.85 5.87
CA THR A 219 15.82 -6.98 6.82
C THR A 219 15.62 -8.33 6.16
N VAL A 220 14.71 -8.43 5.19
CA VAL A 220 14.50 -9.68 4.44
C VAL A 220 15.68 -9.98 3.51
N ALA A 221 16.27 -8.96 2.86
CA ALA A 221 17.44 -9.15 2.00
C ALA A 221 18.67 -9.63 2.79
N GLU A 222 18.91 -9.09 4.00
CA GLU A 222 19.98 -9.54 4.89
C GLU A 222 19.77 -10.98 5.39
N THR A 223 18.50 -11.39 5.57
CA THR A 223 18.15 -12.74 6.03
C THR A 223 18.28 -13.77 4.90
N LEU A 224 17.74 -13.47 3.72
CA LEU A 224 17.69 -14.40 2.59
C LEU A 224 18.98 -14.42 1.76
N LYS A 225 19.72 -13.31 1.72
CA LYS A 225 20.95 -13.11 0.93
C LYS A 225 20.81 -13.60 -0.52
N PRO A 226 19.81 -13.08 -1.27
CA PRO A 226 19.57 -13.54 -2.64
C PRO A 226 20.75 -13.18 -3.56
N THR A 227 20.97 -13.97 -4.60
CA THR A 227 21.98 -13.65 -5.63
C THR A 227 21.58 -12.42 -6.44
N ILE A 228 20.29 -12.27 -6.74
CA ILE A 228 19.70 -11.11 -7.41
C ILE A 228 18.45 -10.67 -6.66
N GLY A 229 18.28 -9.36 -6.47
CA GLY A 229 17.03 -8.75 -6.01
C GLY A 229 16.36 -7.96 -7.14
N ILE A 230 15.06 -8.16 -7.32
CA ILE A 230 14.18 -7.42 -8.23
C ILE A 230 13.10 -6.76 -7.37
N ALA A 231 13.21 -5.44 -7.20
CA ALA A 231 12.11 -4.64 -6.64
C ALA A 231 11.09 -4.37 -7.75
N VAL A 232 9.84 -4.72 -7.52
CA VAL A 232 8.73 -4.40 -8.39
C VAL A 232 7.92 -3.34 -7.70
N ASP A 233 7.92 -2.13 -8.27
CA ASP A 233 7.20 -0.98 -7.73
C ASP A 233 6.47 -0.23 -8.84
N VAL A 234 5.61 0.70 -8.44
CA VAL A 234 4.96 1.64 -9.35
C VAL A 234 5.92 2.74 -9.77
N THR A 235 5.55 3.46 -10.82
CA THR A 235 6.23 4.69 -11.22
C THR A 235 5.20 5.66 -11.78
N PHE A 236 5.61 6.92 -11.96
CA PHE A 236 4.72 7.96 -12.44
C PHE A 236 4.44 7.79 -13.94
N ALA A 237 3.18 7.59 -14.30
CA ALA A 237 2.73 7.77 -15.67
C ALA A 237 2.80 9.27 -16.05
N THR A 238 3.22 9.56 -17.28
CA THR A 238 3.48 10.93 -17.79
C THR A 238 2.54 11.32 -18.94
N ASP A 239 1.45 10.57 -19.09
CA ASP A 239 0.42 10.74 -20.12
C ASP A 239 -0.73 11.65 -19.67
N HIS A 240 -0.66 12.22 -18.47
CA HIS A 240 -1.61 13.22 -18.00
C HIS A 240 -1.25 14.65 -18.44
N PRO A 241 -2.23 15.58 -18.49
CA PRO A 241 -1.96 16.97 -18.88
C PRO A 241 -0.91 17.66 -18.00
N GLY A 242 -0.09 18.51 -18.62
CA GLY A 242 0.84 19.40 -17.92
C GLY A 242 2.23 18.85 -17.61
N VAL A 243 2.54 17.60 -17.96
CA VAL A 243 3.86 16.99 -17.72
C VAL A 243 4.88 17.43 -18.77
N ASP A 244 6.04 17.90 -18.32
CA ASP A 244 7.22 18.08 -19.19
C ASP A 244 7.94 16.74 -19.39
N LYS A 245 7.60 16.05 -20.49
CA LYS A 245 8.22 14.77 -20.87
C LYS A 245 9.73 14.85 -21.10
N LYS A 246 10.30 16.03 -21.38
CA LYS A 246 11.77 16.19 -21.50
C LYS A 246 12.46 16.00 -20.16
N LYS A 247 11.77 16.34 -19.05
CA LYS A 247 12.28 16.21 -17.69
C LYS A 247 11.98 14.83 -17.10
N TRP A 248 10.78 14.30 -17.33
CA TRP A 248 10.28 13.11 -16.63
C TRP A 248 10.21 11.84 -17.49
N GLY A 249 10.58 11.93 -18.77
CA GLY A 249 10.46 10.82 -19.71
C GLY A 249 9.05 10.64 -20.25
N GLU A 250 8.87 9.57 -21.04
CA GLU A 250 7.58 9.17 -21.60
C GLU A 250 7.19 7.78 -21.11
N VAL A 251 6.39 7.76 -20.04
CA VAL A 251 5.74 6.58 -19.47
C VAL A 251 4.24 6.69 -19.72
N LYS A 252 3.62 5.63 -20.25
CA LYS A 252 2.18 5.57 -20.57
C LYS A 252 1.54 4.35 -19.94
N ILE A 253 0.32 4.51 -19.42
CA ILE A 253 -0.50 3.36 -19.04
C ILE A 253 -0.77 2.51 -20.29
N GLY A 254 -0.61 1.19 -20.17
CA GLY A 254 -0.71 0.26 -21.30
C GLY A 254 0.52 0.20 -22.21
N GLY A 255 1.57 0.99 -21.95
CA GLY A 255 2.83 0.98 -22.71
C GLY A 255 3.78 -0.18 -22.40
N GLY A 256 3.43 -1.05 -21.46
CA GLY A 256 4.28 -2.12 -20.92
C GLY A 256 4.98 -1.74 -19.61
N PRO A 257 5.70 -2.68 -18.97
CA PRO A 257 6.43 -2.43 -17.73
C PRO A 257 7.61 -1.48 -17.95
N VAL A 258 7.95 -0.69 -16.93
CA VAL A 258 9.07 0.25 -16.95
C VAL A 258 10.30 -0.38 -16.30
N ILE A 259 11.45 -0.31 -16.97
CA ILE A 259 12.75 -0.65 -16.38
C ILE A 259 13.43 0.64 -15.96
N LEU A 260 13.66 0.80 -14.67
CA LEU A 260 14.36 1.96 -14.12
C LEU A 260 15.88 1.80 -14.37
N THR A 261 16.45 2.65 -15.23
CA THR A 261 17.89 2.62 -15.58
C THR A 261 18.73 3.64 -14.81
N LEU A 262 18.10 4.68 -14.24
CA LEU A 262 18.70 5.63 -13.31
C LEU A 262 17.62 6.12 -12.33
N SER A 263 17.85 5.94 -11.02
CA SER A 263 17.12 6.69 -9.99
C SER A 263 17.87 7.98 -9.71
N LEU A 264 17.26 9.13 -10.01
CA LEU A 264 17.73 10.42 -9.51
C LEU A 264 16.93 10.69 -8.23
N ASN A 265 17.49 10.30 -7.09
CA ASN A 265 17.06 10.85 -5.79
C ASN A 265 17.41 12.34 -5.72
#